data_AF-A0A937WRH5-F1
#
_entry.id   AF-A0A937WRH5-F1
#
_cell.length_a   1.000
_cell.length_b   1.000
_cell.length_c   1.000
_cell.angle_alpha   90.00
_cell.angle_beta   90.00
_cell.angle_gamma   90.00
#
_symmetry.space_group_name_H-M   'P 1'
#
loop_
_entity.id
_entity.type
_entity.pdbx_description
1 polymer ?
#
loop_
_entity_poly.entity_id
_entity_poly.type
_entity_poly.pdbx_seq_one_letter_code
_entity_poly.pdbx_strand_id
1 'polypeptide(L)' 'ALDTYYIPTRYPNGLDKDIAPVDYYDEEDARRCLNYATLILSTVKKYIKD' A
#
# COMPACT_ATOMS: atom_id res chain seq x y z
N ALA A 1 -7.77 -2.77 -0.23
CA ALA A 1 -6.49 -3.48 -0.02
C ALA A 1 -5.32 -2.51 0.05
N LEU A 2 -5.15 -1.59 -0.91
CA LEU A 2 -4.15 -0.50 -0.79
C LEU A 2 -4.60 0.65 0.13
N ASP A 3 -5.91 0.87 0.28
CA ASP A 3 -6.46 1.99 1.06
C ASP A 3 -6.03 1.97 2.53
N THR A 4 -5.78 0.77 3.08
CA THR A 4 -5.32 0.57 4.45
C THR A 4 -3.90 1.04 4.68
N TYR A 5 -3.11 1.27 3.64
CA TYR A 5 -1.72 1.70 3.75
C TYR A 5 -1.57 3.23 3.69
N TYR A 6 -2.61 4.00 3.35
CA TYR A 6 -2.44 5.44 3.12
C TYR A 6 -2.12 6.25 4.38
N ILE A 7 -2.83 6.02 5.49
CA ILE A 7 -2.62 6.75 6.76
C ILE A 7 -1.55 6.06 7.62
N PRO A 8 -1.61 4.74 7.87
CA PRO A 8 -0.74 4.10 8.86
C PRO A 8 0.74 4.04 8.45
N THR A 9 1.07 4.05 7.15
CA THR A 9 2.47 4.13 6.68
C THR A 9 3.16 5.47 6.99
N ARG A 10 2.41 6.49 7.40
CA ARG A 10 2.93 7.85 7.65
C ARG A 10 2.77 8.31 9.09
N TYR A 11 1.74 7.86 9.78
CA TYR A 11 1.42 8.33 11.12
C TYR A 11 1.28 7.14 12.10
N PRO A 12 2.06 7.12 13.20
CA PRO A 12 2.00 6.05 14.19
C PRO A 12 0.63 5.87 14.84
N ASN A 13 -0.20 6.92 14.88
CA ASN A 13 -1.57 6.84 15.40
C ASN A 13 -2.50 5.95 14.58
N GLY A 14 -2.09 5.53 13.38
CA GLY A 14 -2.77 4.53 12.57
C GLY A 14 -2.30 3.09 12.84
N LEU A 15 -1.36 2.88 13.76
CA LEU A 15 -0.72 1.61 14.10
C LEU A 15 -0.80 1.37 15.61
N ASP A 16 -0.30 0.22 16.06
CA ASP A 16 -0.17 -0.06 17.49
C ASP A 16 0.69 1.01 18.16
N LYS A 17 0.20 1.48 19.32
CA LYS A 17 0.90 2.47 20.15
C LYS A 17 2.29 1.89 20.44
N ASP A 18 3.32 2.65 20.08
CA ASP A 18 4.75 2.37 20.31
C ASP A 18 5.52 1.75 19.12
N ILE A 19 4.87 1.48 17.98
CA ILE A 19 5.59 1.06 16.75
C ILE A 19 5.67 2.22 15.76
N ALA A 20 6.88 2.57 15.31
CA ALA A 20 7.06 3.51 14.22
C ALA A 20 6.64 2.86 12.89
N PRO A 21 6.00 3.59 11.95
CA PRO A 21 5.57 3.02 10.67
C PRO A 21 6.64 2.27 9.87
N VAL A 22 7.90 2.69 9.99
CA VAL A 22 9.04 2.04 9.32
C VAL A 22 9.33 0.65 9.87
N ASP A 23 8.99 0.38 11.13
CA ASP A 23 9.24 -0.90 11.80
C ASP A 23 8.03 -1.84 11.74
N TYR A 24 6.88 -1.36 11.26
CA TYR A 24 5.63 -2.12 11.23
C TYR A 24 5.47 -2.99 9.96
N TYR A 25 6.01 -2.53 8.83
CA TYR A 25 5.85 -3.19 7.54
C TYR A 25 7.13 -3.90 7.12
N ASP A 26 6.99 -5.02 6.42
CA ASP A 26 8.10 -5.80 5.90
C ASP A 26 8.17 -5.77 4.35
N GLU A 27 9.16 -6.50 3.81
CA GLU A 27 9.34 -6.64 2.37
C GLU A 27 8.15 -7.37 1.68
N GLU A 28 7.48 -8.29 2.37
CA GLU A 28 6.33 -8.99 1.82
C GLU A 28 5.16 -8.03 1.62
N ASP A 29 4.90 -7.15 2.58
CA ASP A 29 3.90 -6.08 2.48
C ASP A 29 4.21 -5.14 1.32
N ALA A 30 5.46 -4.72 1.17
CA ALA A 30 5.90 -3.88 0.06
C ALA A 30 5.66 -4.59 -1.29
N ARG A 31 6.07 -5.85 -1.42
CA ARG A 31 5.89 -6.65 -2.64
C ARG A 31 4.42 -6.84 -2.98
N ARG A 32 3.57 -7.10 -1.97
CA ARG A 32 2.12 -7.22 -2.11
C ARG A 32 1.49 -5.91 -2.58
N CYS A 33 1.91 -4.77 -2.02
CA CYS A 33 1.45 -3.45 -2.45
C CYS A 33 1.82 -3.15 -3.90
N LEU A 34 3.07 -3.44 -4.30
CA LEU A 34 3.54 -3.27 -5.68
C LEU A 34 2.74 -4.12 -6.67
N ASN A 35 2.44 -5.37 -6.31
CA ASN A 35 1.61 -6.26 -7.14
C ASN A 35 0.20 -5.70 -7.33
N TYR A 36 -0.45 -5.23 -6.25
CA TYR A 36 -1.77 -4.62 -6.35
C TYR A 36 -1.77 -3.33 -7.17
N ALA A 37 -0.80 -2.44 -6.96
CA ALA A 37 -0.68 -1.21 -7.72
C ALA A 37 -0.48 -1.48 -9.23
N THR A 38 0.37 -2.46 -9.56
CA THR A 38 0.61 -2.91 -10.94
C THR A 38 -0.65 -3.50 -11.57
N LEU A 39 -1.41 -4.31 -10.82
CA LEU A 39 -2.67 -4.88 -11.29
C LEU A 39 -3.71 -3.79 -11.58
N ILE A 40 -3.89 -2.83 -10.67
CA ILE A 40 -4.81 -1.70 -10.85
C ILE A 40 -4.42 -0.90 -12.09
N LEU A 41 -3.15 -0.49 -12.18
CA LEU A 41 -2.66 0.32 -13.29
C LEU A 41 -2.81 -0.40 -14.65
N SER A 42 -2.41 -1.67 -14.72
CA SER A 42 -2.54 -2.47 -15.94
C SER A 42 -4.00 -2.72 -16.34
N THR A 43 -4.90 -2.84 -15.36
CA THR A 43 -6.33 -3.02 -15.59
C THR A 43 -6.94 -1.74 -16.14
N VAL A 44 -6.74 -0.61 -15.46
CA VAL A 44 -7.28 0.69 -15.87
C VAL A 44 -6.80 1.07 -17.27
N LYS A 45 -5.51 0.85 -17.59
CA LYS A 45 -4.96 1.08 -18.93
C LYS A 45 -5.68 0.34 -20.06
N LYS A 46 -6.34 -0.79 -19.79
CA LYS A 46 -7.13 -1.51 -20.81
C LYS A 46 -8.43 -0.78 -21.16
N TYR A 47 -8.95 0.01 -20.24
CA TYR A 47 -10.23 0.73 -20.39
C TYR A 47 -10.06 2.18 -20.82
N ILE A 48 -8.87 2.77 -20.64
CA ILE A 48 -8.52 4.12 -21.11
C ILE A 48 -7.84 4.04 -22.49
N LYS A 49 -8.33 3.19 -23.41
CA LYS A 49 -7.89 3.28 -24.81
C LYS A 49 -8.72 4.36 -25.51
N ASP A 50 -8.02 5.31 -26.14
CA ASP A 50 -8.59 6.26 -27.10
C ASP A 50 -9.30 5.53 -28.25
#